data_AF-A0A7D4Y727-F1
#
_entry.id   AF-A0A7D4Y727-F1
#
_cell.length_a   1.000
_cell.length_b   1.000
_cell.length_c   1.000
_cell.angle_alpha   90.00
_cell.angle_beta   90.00
_cell.angle_gamma   90.00
#
_symmetry.space_group_name_H-M   'P 1'
#
loop_
_entity.id
_entity.type
_entity.pdbx_description
1 polymer ?
#
loop_
_entity_poly.entity_id
_entity_poly.type
_entity_poly.pdbx_seq_one_letter_code
_entity_poly.pdbx_strand_id
1 'polypeptide(L)' 'MGSRDRDEESGQFTEEYPREDFLEALKEFGPAGTTDISNKVGCDRRTAYLKLQALEEEGVIESQKVGNSLLWELAD' A
#
# COMPACT_ATOMS: atom_id res chain seq x y z
N MET A 1 -25.02 3.07 29.76
CA MET A 1 -24.37 1.88 29.16
C MET A 1 -24.82 1.80 27.71
N GLY A 2 -24.01 1.66 26.67
CA GLY A 2 -22.56 1.46 26.57
C GLY A 2 -22.01 2.28 25.39
N SER A 3 -20.74 2.59 25.51
CA SER A 3 -20.03 3.64 24.78
C SER A 3 -19.47 3.16 23.43
N ARG A 4 -19.18 4.16 22.57
CA ARG A 4 -18.21 4.24 21.46
C ARG A 4 -18.45 3.37 20.20
N ASP A 5 -18.98 4.00 19.14
CA ASP A 5 -18.44 3.81 17.78
C ASP A 5 -18.77 5.04 16.90
N ARG A 6 -17.72 5.61 16.30
CA ARG A 6 -17.68 6.67 15.26
C ARG A 6 -17.84 8.12 15.68
N ASP A 7 -16.68 8.77 15.79
CA ASP A 7 -16.51 10.20 15.60
C ASP A 7 -16.90 10.60 14.16
N GLU A 8 -17.89 11.49 14.07
CA GLU A 8 -18.47 12.08 12.86
C GLU A 8 -17.63 13.25 12.30
N GLU A 9 -16.30 13.24 12.44
CA GLU A 9 -15.48 14.46 12.24
C GLU A 9 -14.42 14.42 11.11
N SER A 10 -14.38 13.39 10.26
CA SER A 10 -13.59 13.49 9.03
C SER A 10 -14.32 12.86 7.85
N GLY A 11 -14.89 13.72 7.01
CA GLY A 11 -15.24 13.41 5.62
C GLY A 11 -14.00 13.15 4.75
N GLN A 12 -13.06 12.35 5.26
CA GLN A 12 -11.93 11.88 4.49
C GLN A 12 -12.43 10.73 3.64
N PHE A 13 -12.56 11.02 2.35
CA PHE A 13 -12.73 10.09 1.25
C PHE A 13 -12.19 8.71 1.63
N THR A 14 -13.08 7.73 1.76
CA THR A 14 -12.69 6.33 1.81
C THR A 14 -12.07 6.00 0.46
N GLU A 15 -10.77 6.21 0.34
CA GLU A 15 -10.04 5.85 -0.84
C GLU A 15 -10.15 4.33 -0.99
N GLU A 16 -10.56 3.85 -2.17
CA GLU A 16 -10.92 2.45 -2.40
C GLU A 16 -9.76 1.47 -2.05
N TYR A 17 -8.53 1.97 -2.03
CA TYR A 17 -7.34 1.26 -1.56
C TYR A 17 -6.43 2.23 -0.80
N PRO A 18 -6.52 2.29 0.54
CA PRO A 18 -5.70 3.19 1.31
C PRO A 18 -4.24 2.76 1.24
N ARG A 19 -3.32 3.72 1.25
CA ARG A 19 -1.87 3.45 1.24
C ARG A 19 -1.41 2.53 2.36
N GLU A 20 -2.10 2.56 3.49
CA GLU A 20 -1.79 1.73 4.67
C GLU A 20 -1.83 0.24 4.34
N ASP A 21 -2.78 -0.22 3.53
CA ASP A 21 -2.86 -1.63 3.09
C ASP A 21 -1.62 -2.06 2.29
N PHE A 22 -1.04 -1.17 1.48
CA PHE A 22 0.18 -1.45 0.73
C PHE A 22 1.41 -1.53 1.64
N LEU A 23 1.48 -0.65 2.65
CA LEU A 23 2.55 -0.66 3.65
C LEU A 23 2.45 -1.88 4.56
N GLU A 24 1.24 -2.28 4.96
CA GLU A 24 0.99 -3.50 5.73
C GLU A 24 1.43 -4.74 4.94
N ALA A 25 1.13 -4.81 3.63
CA ALA A 25 1.60 -5.89 2.79
C ALA A 25 3.14 -5.99 2.76
N LEU A 26 3.84 -4.85 2.65
CA LEU A 26 5.30 -4.80 2.69
C LEU A 26 5.88 -5.14 4.07
N LYS A 27 5.20 -4.77 5.16
CA LYS A 27 5.60 -5.17 6.52
C LYS A 27 5.44 -6.67 6.75
N GLU A 28 4.39 -7.28 6.19
CA GLU A 28 4.10 -8.71 6.35
C GLU A 28 5.01 -9.58 5.48
N PHE A 29 5.21 -9.21 4.22
CA PHE A 29 6.00 -10.00 3.27
C PHE A 29 7.50 -9.65 3.27
N GLY A 30 7.87 -8.46 3.74
CA GLY A 30 9.16 -7.86 3.44
C GLY A 30 9.21 -7.35 1.99
N PRO A 31 10.40 -7.27 1.38
CA PRO A 31 10.55 -6.87 -0.01
C PRO A 31 9.70 -7.74 -0.94
N ALA A 32 8.75 -7.14 -1.67
CA ALA A 32 7.74 -7.87 -2.43
C ALA A 32 7.49 -7.27 -3.82
N GLY A 33 7.04 -8.12 -4.75
CA GLY A 33 6.68 -7.68 -6.10
C GLY A 33 5.30 -7.02 -6.14
N THR A 34 5.06 -6.18 -7.16
CA THR A 34 3.75 -5.54 -7.36
C THR A 34 2.58 -6.53 -7.39
N THR A 35 2.80 -7.74 -7.94
CA THR A 35 1.75 -8.77 -8.04
C THR A 35 1.39 -9.34 -6.68
N ASP A 36 2.37 -9.65 -5.83
CA ASP A 36 2.12 -10.18 -4.49
C ASP A 36 1.39 -9.13 -3.62
N ILE A 37 1.82 -7.88 -3.71
CA ILE A 37 1.18 -6.76 -3.02
C ILE A 37 -0.25 -6.57 -3.52
N SER A 38 -0.48 -6.58 -4.85
CA SER A 38 -1.83 -6.41 -5.40
C SER A 38 -2.77 -7.53 -4.99
N ASN A 39 -2.29 -8.77 -4.92
CA ASN A 39 -3.09 -9.90 -4.43
C ASN A 39 -3.44 -9.77 -2.95
N LYS A 40 -2.51 -9.29 -2.11
CA LYS A 40 -2.77 -9.08 -0.67
C LYS A 40 -3.77 -7.96 -0.42
N VAL A 41 -3.64 -6.84 -1.13
CA VAL A 41 -4.56 -5.69 -1.04
C VAL A 41 -5.90 -5.99 -1.73
N GLY A 42 -5.93 -6.94 -2.67
CA GLY A 42 -7.12 -7.29 -3.43
C GLY A 42 -7.44 -6.33 -4.58
N CYS A 43 -6.42 -5.66 -5.13
CA CYS A 43 -6.56 -4.72 -6.24
C CYS A 43 -5.87 -5.22 -7.51
N ASP A 44 -6.21 -4.61 -8.66
CA ASP A 44 -5.52 -4.90 -9.91
C ASP A 44 -4.05 -4.48 -9.88
N ARG A 45 -3.19 -5.24 -10.57
CA ARG A 45 -1.75 -4.98 -10.64
C ARG A 45 -1.40 -3.55 -11.08
N ARG A 46 -2.19 -2.96 -11.99
CA ARG A 46 -1.99 -1.57 -12.45
C ARG A 46 -2.29 -0.57 -11.33
N THR A 47 -3.34 -0.77 -10.56
CA THR A 47 -3.70 0.07 -9.41
C THR A 47 -2.61 -0.02 -8.35
N ALA A 48 -2.15 -1.23 -8.03
CA ALA A 48 -1.04 -1.43 -7.11
C ALA A 48 0.23 -0.71 -7.57
N TYR A 49 0.59 -0.85 -8.85
CA TYR A 49 1.76 -0.16 -9.41
C TYR A 49 1.67 1.36 -9.22
N LEU A 50 0.52 1.97 -9.57
CA LEU A 50 0.34 3.42 -9.44
C LEU A 50 0.41 3.89 -7.98
N LYS A 51 -0.17 3.11 -7.04
CA LYS A 51 -0.14 3.42 -5.61
C LYS A 51 1.27 3.30 -5.02
N LEU A 52 1.99 2.24 -5.37
CA LEU A 52 3.37 2.03 -4.95
C LEU A 52 4.30 3.11 -5.51
N GLN A 53 4.14 3.48 -6.78
CA GLN A 53 4.93 4.58 -7.36
C GLN A 53 4.66 5.90 -6.63
N ALA A 54 3.40 6.20 -6.29
CA ALA A 54 3.09 7.39 -5.50
C ALA A 54 3.77 7.37 -4.12
N LEU A 55 3.81 6.21 -3.44
CA LEU A 55 4.50 6.06 -2.16
C LEU A 55 6.02 6.19 -2.27
N GLU A 56 6.60 5.75 -3.38
CA GLU A 56 8.02 5.95 -3.69
C GLU A 56 8.33 7.41 -3.95
N GLU A 57 7.47 8.13 -4.68
CA GLU A 57 7.59 9.58 -4.88
C GLU A 57 7.46 10.36 -3.56
N GLU A 58 6.67 9.85 -2.60
CA GLU A 58 6.59 10.38 -1.23
C GLU A 58 7.80 9.99 -0.35
N GLY A 59 8.68 9.10 -0.82
CA GLY A 59 9.85 8.61 -0.07
C GLY A 59 9.52 7.64 1.07
N VAL A 60 8.34 7.01 1.03
CA VAL A 60 7.88 6.06 2.06
C VAL A 60 8.37 4.64 1.77
N ILE A 61 8.53 4.33 0.48
CA ILE A 61 9.04 3.05 0.00
C ILE A 61 10.08 3.30 -1.08
N GLU A 62 10.86 2.28 -1.41
CA GLU A 62 11.78 2.31 -2.53
C GLU A 62 11.52 1.12 -3.46
N SER A 63 11.84 1.30 -4.75
CA SER A 63 11.78 0.24 -5.74
C SER A 63 13.17 -0.13 -6.25
N GLN A 64 13.39 -1.43 -6.43
CA GLN A 64 14.56 -1.95 -7.10
C GLN A 64 14.16 -2.87 -8.25
N LYS A 65 14.86 -2.77 -9.38
CA LYS A 65 14.61 -3.63 -10.53
C LYS A 65 15.29 -4.98 -10.34
N VAL A 66 14.49 -6.04 -10.19
CA VAL A 66 14.94 -7.43 -10.10
C VAL A 66 14.46 -8.19 -11.35
N GLY A 67 15.38 -8.42 -12.29
CA GLY A 67 15.06 -9.03 -13.58
C GLY A 67 14.09 -8.17 -14.42
N ASN A 68 12.89 -8.69 -14.67
CA ASN A 68 11.81 -8.01 -15.39
C ASN A 68 10.69 -7.51 -14.45
N SER A 69 10.96 -7.38 -13.16
CA SER A 69 9.97 -6.92 -12.19
C SER A 69 10.58 -5.92 -11.22
N LEU A 70 9.71 -5.14 -10.59
CA LEU A 70 10.08 -4.26 -9.50
C LEU A 70 9.82 -5.00 -8.19
N LEU A 71 10.82 -4.98 -7.33
CA LEU A 71 10.72 -5.33 -5.94
C LEU A 71 10.57 -4.04 -5.15
N TRP A 72 9.59 -3.99 -4.27
CA TRP A 72 9.28 -2.84 -3.44
C TRP A 72 9.61 -3.18 -2.00
N GLU A 73 10.16 -2.23 -1.28
CA GLU A 73 10.48 -2.36 0.14
C GLU A 73 10.28 -1.03 0.87
N LEU A 74 10.13 -1.08 2.19
CA LEU A 74 10.00 0.12 3.00
C LEU A 74 11.32 0.90 2.94
N ALA A 75 11.24 2.22 2.74
CA ALA A 75 12.41 3.08 2.85
C ALA A 75 12.87 3.14 4.32
N ASP A 76 14.19 3.19 4.53
CA ASP A 76 14.82 3.32 5.87
C ASP A 76 14.71 4.74 6.45
#